data_AF-A0A4R6SPI0-F1
#
_entry.id   AF-A0A4R6SPI0-F1
#
_cell.length_a   1.000
_cell.length_b   1.000
_cell.length_c   1.000
_cell.angle_alpha   90.00
_cell.angle_beta   90.00
_cell.angle_gamma   90.00
#
_symmetry.space_group_name_H-M   'P 1'
#
loop_
_entity.id
_entity.type
_entity.pdbx_description
1 polymer ?
#
loop_
_entity_poly.entity_id
_entity_poly.type
_entity_poly.pdbx_seq_one_letter_code
_entity_poly.pdbx_strand_id
1 'polypeptide(L)'
;MKRILGLPRWLVGGLAVGILLSYLFFANPPKPEHVPSPLVGPIIEGLRTTSVYAAPGAPPLVDVARARHVIGDRPIVVAVLDRTPLPHENMSLERQNLCEDVADATPTNIVMVFAQDSREYGSSICMGPEFSNPTNPVDADDFDLGLTVAAETAWEYRATATNLTPQIEEYVLAFDAQAAKKYPEFVPRRAIVPPAPPTASALQTRQIVLAIVGLIVAVIAVFALLQLVVRLVRRRQDLRAANDSRTVAMTARLNRLADNVLRPDKPRGADDAAHQAEVARRYLLALQQFEQDGPNDETETQVRELEELVK
;
A
#
# COMPACT_ATOMS: atom_id res chain seq x y z
N MET A 1 3.13 -4.00 -35.57
CA MET A 1 3.13 -3.33 -34.25
C MET A 1 4.37 -2.46 -34.13
N LYS A 2 4.21 -1.13 -34.04
CA LYS A 2 5.36 -0.19 -33.95
C LYS A 2 6.09 -0.41 -32.62
N ARG A 3 7.39 -0.70 -32.68
CA ARG A 3 8.29 -0.85 -31.54
C ARG A 3 8.95 0.50 -31.24
N ILE A 4 9.13 0.81 -29.96
CA ILE A 4 9.97 1.93 -29.50
C ILE A 4 11.12 1.27 -28.76
N LEU A 5 12.38 1.55 -29.14
CA LEU A 5 13.58 0.92 -28.54
C LEU A 5 13.55 -0.63 -28.55
N GLY A 6 13.00 -1.24 -29.60
CA GLY A 6 12.90 -2.71 -29.73
C GLY A 6 11.82 -3.36 -28.86
N LEU A 7 11.19 -2.62 -27.94
CA LEU A 7 10.12 -3.09 -27.07
C LEU A 7 8.72 -2.73 -27.61
N PRO A 8 7.69 -3.54 -27.29
CA PRO A 8 6.30 -3.19 -27.57
C PRO A 8 5.89 -1.88 -26.86
N ARG A 9 5.19 -0.98 -27.56
CA ARG A 9 4.72 0.31 -27.00
C ARG A 9 3.92 0.19 -25.70
N TRP A 10 3.18 -0.90 -25.51
CA TRP A 10 2.40 -1.13 -24.29
C TRP A 10 3.28 -1.36 -23.05
N LEU A 11 4.46 -1.97 -23.22
CA LEU A 11 5.43 -2.16 -22.14
C LEU A 11 6.06 -0.83 -21.72
N VAL A 12 6.44 -0.01 -22.71
CA VAL A 12 7.00 1.32 -22.45
C VAL A 12 5.96 2.24 -21.79
N GLY A 13 4.71 2.19 -22.26
CA GLY A 13 3.61 2.93 -21.64
C GLY A 13 3.32 2.47 -20.22
N GLY A 14 3.28 1.16 -19.97
CA GLY A 14 3.09 0.60 -18.63
C GLY A 14 4.21 0.98 -17.66
N LEU A 15 5.47 0.95 -18.12
CA LEU A 15 6.62 1.37 -17.31
C LEU A 15 6.54 2.86 -16.96
N ALA A 16 6.25 3.73 -17.93
CA ALA A 16 6.13 5.16 -17.71
C ALA A 16 5.00 5.51 -16.72
N VAL A 17 3.83 4.84 -16.86
CA VAL A 17 2.71 5.00 -15.92
C VAL A 17 3.08 4.48 -14.52
N GLY A 18 3.76 3.35 -14.42
CA GLY A 18 4.22 2.80 -13.15
C GLY A 18 5.21 3.72 -12.43
N ILE A 19 6.16 4.31 -13.16
CA ILE A 19 7.11 5.29 -12.63
C ILE A 19 6.37 6.55 -12.19
N LEU A 20 5.44 7.07 -13.01
CA LEU A 20 4.66 8.26 -12.68
C LEU A 20 3.80 8.05 -11.44
N LEU A 21 3.09 6.92 -11.33
CA LEU A 21 2.28 6.59 -10.16
C LEU A 21 3.15 6.42 -8.91
N SER A 22 4.30 5.74 -9.03
CA SER A 22 5.25 5.60 -7.93
C SER A 22 5.75 6.98 -7.48
N TYR A 23 6.16 7.82 -8.42
CA TYR A 23 6.60 9.18 -8.11
C TYR A 23 5.49 9.99 -7.41
N LEU A 24 4.25 9.96 -7.92
CA LEU A 24 3.13 10.67 -7.28
C LEU A 24 2.84 10.14 -5.86
N PHE A 25 3.01 8.84 -5.63
CA PHE A 25 2.75 8.22 -4.31
C PHE A 25 3.89 8.45 -3.31
N PHE A 26 5.14 8.52 -3.76
CA PHE A 26 6.32 8.64 -2.90
C PHE A 26 6.85 10.08 -2.76
N ALA A 27 6.65 10.95 -3.77
CA ALA A 27 7.09 12.34 -3.72
C ALA A 27 6.15 13.23 -2.89
N ASN A 28 4.87 12.85 -2.77
CA ASN A 28 3.91 13.49 -1.88
C ASN A 28 3.44 12.46 -0.84
N PRO A 29 4.26 12.12 0.18
CA PRO A 29 3.75 11.33 1.27
C PRO A 29 2.57 12.12 1.88
N PRO A 30 1.37 11.52 2.02
CA PRO A 30 0.35 12.15 2.84
C PRO A 30 0.97 12.42 4.20
N LYS A 31 0.66 13.59 4.78
CA LYS A 31 1.13 13.95 6.13
C LYS A 31 0.94 12.73 7.04
N PRO A 32 1.92 12.36 7.87
CA PRO A 32 1.75 11.24 8.78
C PRO A 32 0.44 11.47 9.52
N GLU A 33 -0.49 10.56 9.30
CA GLU A 33 -1.77 10.55 9.98
C GLU A 33 -1.43 10.48 11.46
N HIS A 34 -1.85 11.49 12.22
CA HIS A 34 -1.55 11.60 13.65
C HIS A 34 -1.97 10.28 14.30
N VAL A 35 -1.00 9.51 14.80
CA VAL A 35 -1.28 8.20 15.38
C VAL A 35 -1.64 8.48 16.83
N PRO A 36 -2.91 8.28 17.24
CA PRO A 36 -3.32 8.60 18.60
C PRO A 36 -2.45 7.85 19.59
N SER A 37 -2.04 8.51 20.66
CA SER A 37 -1.27 7.88 21.72
C SER A 37 -1.96 6.60 22.23
N PRO A 38 -1.21 5.51 22.49
CA PRO A 38 -1.81 4.28 23.02
C PRO A 38 -2.51 4.47 24.38
N LEU A 39 -2.24 5.60 25.06
CA LEU A 39 -2.87 5.98 26.32
C LEU A 39 -4.33 6.44 26.14
N VAL A 40 -4.72 6.87 24.94
CA VAL A 40 -6.06 7.42 24.66
C VAL A 40 -7.13 6.37 24.91
N GLY A 41 -6.94 5.13 24.43
CA GLY A 41 -7.93 4.06 24.58
C GLY A 41 -8.38 3.83 26.04
N PRO A 42 -7.44 3.57 26.97
CA PRO A 42 -7.76 3.44 28.39
C PRO A 42 -8.40 4.69 29.02
N ILE A 43 -7.92 5.88 28.66
CA ILE A 43 -8.49 7.16 29.16
C ILE A 43 -9.95 7.27 28.74
N ILE A 44 -10.21 7.09 27.45
CA ILE A 44 -11.54 7.20 26.85
C ILE A 44 -12.49 6.18 27.47
N GLU A 45 -12.07 4.92 27.61
CA GLU A 45 -12.91 3.90 28.24
C GLU A 45 -13.26 4.25 29.69
N GLY A 46 -12.31 4.81 30.44
CA GLY A 46 -12.58 5.33 31.79
C GLY A 46 -13.57 6.49 31.80
N LEU A 47 -13.39 7.45 30.90
CA LEU A 47 -14.22 8.66 30.79
C LEU A 47 -15.66 8.39 30.31
N ARG A 48 -15.96 7.20 29.76
CA ARG A 48 -17.33 6.82 29.39
C ARG A 48 -18.31 6.84 30.55
N THR A 49 -17.83 6.54 31.77
CA THR A 49 -18.69 6.38 32.95
C THR A 49 -18.52 7.48 33.98
N THR A 50 -17.48 8.31 33.87
CA THR A 50 -17.13 9.32 34.87
C THR A 50 -16.45 10.52 34.22
N SER A 51 -16.53 11.69 34.88
CA SER A 51 -15.84 12.91 34.44
C SER A 51 -14.34 12.87 34.69
N VAL A 52 -13.84 11.94 35.52
CA VAL A 52 -12.42 11.87 35.86
C VAL A 52 -11.91 10.45 35.74
N TYR A 53 -10.98 10.24 34.82
CA TYR A 53 -10.15 9.06 34.72
C TYR A 53 -8.87 9.26 35.53
N ALA A 54 -8.48 8.26 36.31
CA ALA A 54 -7.20 8.24 37.01
C ALA A 54 -6.48 6.94 36.67
N ALA A 55 -5.29 7.05 36.09
CA ALA A 55 -4.47 5.90 35.73
C ALA A 55 -3.98 5.16 36.99
N PRO A 56 -3.77 3.84 36.91
CA PRO A 56 -3.08 3.11 37.97
C PRO A 56 -1.71 3.74 38.26
N GLY A 57 -1.43 4.08 39.51
CA GLY A 57 -0.17 4.75 39.90
C GLY A 57 -0.16 6.26 39.73
N ALA A 58 -1.29 6.88 39.38
CA ALA A 58 -1.45 8.34 39.41
C ALA A 58 -1.04 8.90 40.79
N PRO A 59 -0.22 9.96 40.84
CA PRO A 59 0.20 10.54 42.10
C PRO A 59 -1.00 11.21 42.80
N PRO A 60 -1.04 11.26 44.15
CA PRO A 60 -2.16 11.84 44.90
C PRO A 60 -2.13 13.38 44.90
N LEU A 61 -1.85 13.99 43.74
CA LEU A 61 -1.82 15.44 43.54
C LEU A 61 -3.22 16.00 43.24
N VAL A 62 -4.10 15.16 42.72
CA VAL A 62 -5.50 15.49 42.41
C VAL A 62 -6.42 14.59 43.25
N ASP A 63 -7.31 15.19 44.04
CA ASP A 63 -8.40 14.47 44.69
C ASP A 63 -9.47 14.12 43.65
N VAL A 64 -9.39 12.89 43.14
CA VAL A 64 -10.27 12.38 42.07
C VAL A 64 -11.74 12.39 42.49
N ALA A 65 -12.05 12.08 43.75
CA ALA A 65 -13.43 12.02 44.22
C ALA A 65 -14.05 13.42 44.27
N ARG A 66 -13.29 14.38 44.81
CA ARG A 66 -13.68 15.79 44.83
C ARG A 66 -13.78 16.38 43.43
N ALA A 67 -12.82 16.10 42.55
CA ALA A 67 -12.85 16.56 41.16
C ALA A 67 -14.11 16.05 40.43
N ARG A 68 -14.47 14.77 40.58
CA ARG A 68 -15.71 14.21 40.01
C ARG A 68 -16.94 14.94 40.50
N HIS A 69 -17.00 15.22 41.81
CA HIS A 69 -18.12 15.90 42.43
C HIS A 69 -18.27 17.34 41.93
N VAL A 70 -17.16 18.10 41.87
CA VAL A 70 -17.16 19.49 41.44
C VAL A 70 -17.52 19.60 39.95
N ILE A 71 -16.98 18.74 39.09
CA ILE A 71 -17.29 18.72 37.67
C ILE A 71 -18.76 18.37 37.42
N GLY A 72 -19.26 17.30 38.05
CA GLY A 72 -20.64 16.82 37.86
C GLY A 72 -20.94 16.46 36.41
N ASP A 73 -22.02 17.05 35.87
CA ASP A 73 -22.54 16.80 34.51
C ASP A 73 -22.02 17.78 33.45
N ARG A 74 -21.10 18.67 33.81
CA ARG A 74 -20.49 19.64 32.89
C ARG A 74 -19.71 18.92 31.78
N PRO A 75 -19.56 19.52 30.59
CA PRO A 75 -18.83 18.94 29.46
C PRO A 75 -17.32 19.07 29.67
N ILE A 76 -16.84 18.68 30.85
CA ILE A 76 -15.46 18.72 31.27
C ILE A 76 -15.07 17.30 31.64
N VAL A 77 -13.97 16.83 31.07
CA VAL A 77 -13.38 15.53 31.39
C VAL A 77 -11.93 15.71 31.79
N VAL A 78 -11.50 14.95 32.78
CA VAL A 78 -10.14 15.05 33.35
C VAL A 78 -9.48 13.68 33.29
N ALA A 79 -8.25 13.63 32.76
CA ALA A 79 -7.39 12.45 32.82
C ALA A 79 -6.21 12.75 33.75
N VAL A 80 -6.04 11.95 34.80
CA VAL A 80 -4.91 12.03 35.73
C VAL A 80 -4.01 10.82 35.50
N LEU A 81 -2.84 11.03 34.92
CA LEU A 81 -1.89 9.97 34.59
C LEU A 81 -0.82 9.82 35.66
N ASP A 82 -0.08 8.72 35.60
CA ASP A 82 1.08 8.48 36.46
C ASP A 82 2.25 9.41 36.11
N ARG A 83 3.37 9.24 36.82
CA ARG A 83 4.60 10.02 36.57
C ARG A 83 5.46 9.41 35.46
N THR A 84 4.94 8.48 34.68
CA THR A 84 5.69 7.93 33.54
C THR A 84 5.77 9.02 32.47
N PRO A 85 6.98 9.43 32.03
CA PRO A 85 7.11 10.46 31.02
C PRO A 85 6.42 10.06 29.72
N LEU A 86 5.69 11.01 29.12
CA LEU A 86 5.08 10.79 27.82
C LEU A 86 6.15 10.55 26.73
N PRO A 87 5.84 9.74 25.70
CA PRO A 87 6.75 9.51 24.59
C PRO A 87 7.16 10.85 23.97
N HIS A 88 8.46 11.06 23.79
CA HIS A 88 8.97 12.31 23.24
C HIS A 88 8.53 12.46 21.79
N GLU A 89 7.77 13.51 21.52
CA GLU A 89 7.50 13.98 20.18
C GLU A 89 8.37 15.20 19.89
N ASN A 90 8.70 15.40 18.61
CA ASN A 90 9.47 16.56 18.18
C ASN A 90 8.68 17.80 18.59
N MET A 91 9.21 18.61 19.53
CA MET A 91 8.73 19.92 20.02
C MET A 91 8.32 20.02 21.51
N SER A 92 8.54 19.01 22.37
CA SER A 92 8.27 19.12 23.82
C SER A 92 6.83 19.51 24.19
N LEU A 93 5.89 19.12 23.33
CA LEU A 93 4.44 19.34 23.49
C LEU A 93 3.71 18.02 23.78
N GLU A 94 4.39 17.04 24.39
CA GLU A 94 3.87 15.68 24.53
C GLU A 94 2.52 15.64 25.28
N ARG A 95 2.40 16.46 26.33
CA ARG A 95 1.15 16.57 27.10
C ARG A 95 0.04 17.26 26.32
N GLN A 96 0.38 18.25 25.49
CA GLN A 96 -0.56 18.94 24.62
C GLN A 96 -1.08 18.00 23.53
N ASN A 97 -0.18 17.25 22.87
CA ASN A 97 -0.54 16.31 21.82
C ASN A 97 -1.45 15.19 22.35
N LEU A 98 -1.17 14.66 23.55
CA LEU A 98 -2.05 13.69 24.20
C LEU A 98 -3.42 14.31 24.57
N CYS A 99 -3.43 15.56 25.00
CA CYS A 99 -4.65 16.26 25.34
C CYS A 99 -5.53 16.50 24.10
N GLU A 100 -4.93 16.84 22.96
CA GLU A 100 -5.59 16.92 21.66
C GLU A 100 -6.13 15.56 21.21
N ASP A 101 -5.36 14.48 21.34
CA ASP A 101 -5.84 13.12 21.02
C ASP A 101 -7.08 12.72 21.83
N VAL A 102 -7.09 13.04 23.11
CA VAL A 102 -8.24 12.76 23.99
C VAL A 102 -9.42 13.66 23.62
N ALA A 103 -9.16 14.94 23.29
CA ALA A 103 -10.18 15.89 22.85
C ALA A 103 -10.86 15.46 21.53
N ASP A 104 -10.09 14.96 20.56
CA ASP A 104 -10.60 14.39 19.32
C ASP A 104 -11.51 13.17 19.58
N ALA A 105 -11.16 12.34 20.56
CA ALA A 105 -11.95 11.20 20.96
C ALA A 105 -13.16 11.56 21.86
N THR A 106 -13.18 12.74 22.47
CA THR A 106 -14.33 13.30 23.21
C THR A 106 -14.78 14.64 22.61
N PRO A 107 -15.30 14.64 21.37
CA PRO A 107 -15.31 15.84 20.53
C PRO A 107 -16.17 16.99 21.06
N THR A 108 -17.12 16.71 21.95
CA THR A 108 -18.04 17.71 22.53
C THR A 108 -17.67 18.13 23.96
N ASN A 109 -16.49 17.74 24.46
CA ASN A 109 -16.05 18.03 25.82
C ASN A 109 -14.77 18.87 25.82
N ILE A 110 -14.57 19.58 26.92
CA ILE A 110 -13.28 20.16 27.30
C ILE A 110 -12.50 19.10 28.07
N VAL A 111 -11.25 18.91 27.68
CA VAL A 111 -10.34 17.92 28.24
C VAL A 111 -9.25 18.61 29.05
N MET A 112 -8.99 18.12 30.25
CA MET A 112 -7.82 18.47 31.04
C MET A 112 -6.99 17.22 31.32
N VAL A 113 -5.73 17.20 30.88
CA VAL A 113 -4.82 16.06 31.09
C VAL A 113 -3.72 16.45 32.05
N PHE A 114 -3.61 15.75 33.17
CA PHE A 114 -2.49 15.81 34.10
C PHE A 114 -1.51 14.69 33.80
N ALA A 115 -0.29 15.03 33.40
CA ALA A 115 0.74 14.05 33.02
C ALA A 115 2.16 14.60 33.22
N GLN A 116 3.11 13.68 33.34
CA GLN A 116 4.54 13.98 33.33
C GLN A 116 5.02 14.17 31.89
N ASP A 117 5.50 15.37 31.57
CA ASP A 117 6.30 15.61 30.35
C ASP A 117 7.80 15.44 30.64
N SER A 118 8.65 15.80 29.68
CA SER A 118 10.12 15.70 29.80
C SER A 118 10.72 16.53 30.95
N ARG A 119 9.97 17.47 31.53
CA ARG A 119 10.44 18.40 32.57
C ARG A 119 9.66 18.24 33.88
N GLU A 120 8.33 18.32 33.81
CA GLU A 120 7.50 18.41 35.01
C GLU A 120 6.13 17.74 34.88
N TYR A 121 5.52 17.47 36.03
CA TYR A 121 4.15 17.01 36.11
C TYR A 121 3.23 18.23 36.12
N GLY A 122 2.42 18.37 35.08
CA GLY A 122 1.56 19.53 34.89
C GLY A 122 0.28 19.16 34.16
N SER A 123 -0.51 20.17 33.82
CA SER A 123 -1.76 20.03 33.09
C SER A 123 -1.66 20.60 31.67
N SER A 124 -2.36 20.01 30.72
CA SER A 124 -2.74 20.66 29.46
C SER A 124 -4.26 20.66 29.34
N ILE A 125 -4.81 21.67 28.68
CA ILE A 125 -6.25 21.88 28.51
C ILE A 125 -6.50 21.99 27.00
N CYS A 126 -7.49 21.25 26.51
CA CYS A 126 -7.85 21.21 25.10
C CYS A 126 -9.37 21.15 24.97
N MET A 127 -9.92 21.71 23.90
CA MET A 127 -11.33 21.58 23.58
C MET A 127 -11.51 20.60 22.43
N GLY A 128 -12.52 19.74 22.55
CA GLY A 128 -12.90 18.86 21.45
C GLY A 128 -13.38 19.64 20.22
N PRO A 129 -13.16 19.12 19.00
CA PRO A 129 -13.46 19.81 17.75
C PRO A 129 -14.96 20.12 17.52
N GLU A 130 -15.86 19.44 18.23
CA GLU A 130 -17.31 19.67 18.17
C GLU A 130 -17.88 20.32 19.45
N PHE A 131 -17.02 20.84 20.33
CA PHE A 131 -17.44 21.56 21.52
C PHE A 131 -18.30 22.78 21.15
N SER A 132 -17.81 23.56 20.19
CA SER A 132 -18.63 24.53 19.47
C SER A 132 -19.22 23.89 18.22
N ASN A 133 -20.54 23.86 18.14
CA ASN A 133 -21.26 23.25 17.03
C ASN A 133 -22.54 24.04 16.73
N PRO A 134 -23.26 23.76 15.62
CA PRO A 134 -24.46 24.52 15.25
C PRO A 134 -25.56 24.52 16.32
N THR A 135 -25.59 23.53 17.21
CA THR A 135 -26.55 23.45 18.34
C THR A 135 -26.10 24.27 19.54
N ASN A 136 -24.78 24.39 19.76
CA ASN A 136 -24.16 25.12 20.86
C ASN A 136 -23.12 26.14 20.33
N PRO A 137 -23.52 27.16 19.56
CA PRO A 137 -22.56 28.03 18.89
C PRO A 137 -21.85 28.93 19.90
N VAL A 138 -20.56 28.72 20.08
CA VAL A 138 -19.67 29.64 20.80
C VAL A 138 -18.43 29.93 19.99
N ASP A 139 -17.92 31.15 20.13
CA ASP A 139 -16.56 31.44 19.70
C ASP A 139 -15.61 30.68 20.64
N ALA A 140 -15.01 29.61 20.13
CA ALA A 140 -14.18 28.71 20.92
C ALA A 140 -12.94 29.44 21.46
N ASP A 141 -12.34 30.34 20.67
CA ASP A 141 -11.12 31.05 21.05
C ASP A 141 -11.40 32.06 22.19
N ASP A 142 -12.53 32.79 22.11
CA ASP A 142 -12.97 33.70 23.18
C ASP A 142 -13.39 32.93 24.44
N PHE A 143 -13.99 31.74 24.26
CA PHE A 143 -14.38 30.88 25.38
C PHE A 143 -13.17 30.30 26.08
N ASP A 144 -12.17 29.81 25.34
CA ASP A 144 -10.97 29.17 25.91
C ASP A 144 -10.12 30.13 26.73
N LEU A 145 -9.88 31.34 26.22
CA LEU A 145 -8.94 32.27 26.82
C LEU A 145 -9.27 32.55 28.29
N GLY A 146 -10.54 32.81 28.61
CA GLY A 146 -10.95 33.07 29.99
C GLY A 146 -10.85 31.84 30.90
N LEU A 147 -10.97 30.63 30.34
CA LEU A 147 -10.81 29.38 31.08
C LEU A 147 -9.35 29.07 31.37
N THR A 148 -8.51 29.23 30.35
CA THR A 148 -7.06 29.03 30.45
C THR A 148 -6.45 30.01 31.47
N VAL A 149 -6.81 31.29 31.42
CA VAL A 149 -6.36 32.29 32.41
C VAL A 149 -6.81 31.94 33.84
N ALA A 150 -8.03 31.42 34.02
CA ALA A 150 -8.50 31.00 35.35
C ALA A 150 -7.74 29.78 35.87
N ALA A 151 -7.48 28.77 35.03
CA ALA A 151 -6.65 27.63 35.41
C ALA A 151 -5.21 28.04 35.73
N GLU A 152 -4.63 28.99 34.98
CA GLU A 152 -3.29 29.50 35.21
C GLU A 152 -3.16 30.36 36.47
N THR A 153 -4.25 30.95 36.98
CA THR A 153 -4.22 31.72 38.25
C THR A 153 -4.62 30.88 39.46
N ALA A 154 -5.14 29.67 39.25
CA ALA A 154 -5.60 28.78 40.32
C ALA A 154 -4.51 28.32 41.30
N TRP A 155 -3.23 28.53 40.99
CA TRP A 155 -2.13 28.20 41.91
C TRP A 155 -2.20 28.99 43.23
N GLU A 156 -2.82 30.18 43.23
CA GLU A 156 -2.99 31.02 44.42
C GLU A 156 -3.89 30.37 45.48
N TYR A 157 -4.80 29.48 45.06
CA TYR A 157 -5.74 28.79 45.94
C TYR A 157 -5.27 27.40 46.38
N ARG A 158 -4.05 27.01 46.02
CA ARG A 158 -3.50 25.70 46.38
C ARG A 158 -3.14 25.64 47.85
N ALA A 159 -3.69 24.65 48.56
CA ALA A 159 -3.31 24.37 49.96
C ALA A 159 -1.82 23.98 50.11
N THR A 160 -1.25 23.34 49.09
CA THR A 160 0.17 23.01 49.00
C THR A 160 0.65 23.20 47.56
N ALA A 161 1.95 23.42 47.35
CA ALA A 161 2.52 23.57 46.00
C ALA A 161 2.21 22.38 45.05
N THR A 162 1.94 21.20 45.63
CA THR A 162 1.68 19.94 44.93
C THR A 162 0.21 19.60 44.77
N ASN A 163 -0.72 20.29 45.44
CA ASN A 163 -2.16 20.02 45.31
C ASN A 163 -2.70 20.70 44.05
N LEU A 164 -3.07 19.91 43.04
CA LEU A 164 -3.59 20.35 41.76
C LEU A 164 -5.13 20.36 41.70
N THR A 165 -5.81 19.88 42.74
CA THR A 165 -7.28 19.87 42.79
C THR A 165 -7.90 21.25 42.59
N PRO A 166 -7.41 22.34 43.22
CA PRO A 166 -7.98 23.67 43.05
C PRO A 166 -7.93 24.18 41.61
N GLN A 167 -6.99 23.69 40.80
CA GLN A 167 -6.95 24.02 39.38
C GLN A 167 -8.19 23.54 38.62
N ILE A 168 -8.70 22.36 38.96
CA ILE A 168 -9.96 21.83 38.40
C ILE A 168 -11.14 22.66 38.92
N GLU A 169 -11.14 23.01 40.20
CA GLU A 169 -12.24 23.77 40.81
C GLU A 169 -12.38 25.17 40.20
N GLU A 170 -11.28 25.90 40.08
CA GLU A 170 -11.27 27.21 39.44
C GLU A 170 -11.64 27.13 37.96
N TYR A 171 -11.19 26.09 37.25
CA TYR A 171 -11.57 25.87 35.87
C TYR A 171 -13.09 25.64 35.73
N VAL A 172 -13.68 24.85 36.62
CA VAL A 172 -15.14 24.63 36.66
C VAL A 172 -15.90 25.92 36.98
N LEU A 173 -15.40 26.73 37.93
CA LEU A 173 -16.01 28.02 38.25
C LEU A 173 -15.94 29.01 37.08
N ALA A 174 -14.80 29.06 36.39
CA ALA A 174 -14.62 29.87 35.19
C ALA A 174 -15.54 29.40 34.06
N PHE A 175 -15.68 28.08 33.88
CA PHE A 175 -16.63 27.48 32.95
C PHE A 175 -18.06 27.93 33.27
N ASP A 176 -18.50 27.82 34.52
CA ASP A 176 -19.85 28.21 34.91
C ASP A 176 -20.10 29.71 34.67
N ALA A 177 -19.12 30.57 34.98
CA ALA A 177 -19.20 32.00 34.73
C ALA A 177 -19.30 32.33 33.23
N GLN A 178 -18.51 31.66 32.40
CA GLN A 178 -18.55 31.84 30.95
C GLN A 178 -19.82 31.26 30.33
N ALA A 179 -20.23 30.07 30.76
CA ALA A 179 -21.43 29.40 30.30
C ALA A 179 -22.68 30.22 30.66
N ALA A 180 -22.76 30.81 31.85
CA ALA A 180 -23.85 31.69 32.23
C ALA A 180 -23.96 32.94 31.32
N LYS A 181 -22.84 33.43 30.80
CA LYS A 181 -22.81 34.57 29.86
C LYS A 181 -23.16 34.15 28.43
N LYS A 182 -22.64 33.01 27.98
CA LYS A 182 -22.71 32.56 26.57
C LYS A 182 -23.94 31.69 26.27
N TYR A 183 -24.45 30.98 27.27
CA TYR A 183 -25.62 30.12 27.17
C TYR A 183 -26.65 30.44 28.26
N PRO A 184 -27.38 31.57 28.14
CA PRO A 184 -28.33 32.00 29.16
C PRO A 184 -29.54 31.07 29.32
N GLU A 185 -29.86 30.28 28.30
CA GLU A 185 -31.06 29.44 28.26
C GLU A 185 -30.81 27.98 28.66
N PHE A 186 -29.60 27.46 28.46
CA PHE A 186 -29.23 26.09 28.83
C PHE A 186 -27.71 25.96 28.94
N VAL A 187 -27.18 25.20 29.90
CA VAL A 187 -25.73 24.90 29.94
C VAL A 187 -25.49 23.55 29.26
N PRO A 188 -24.54 23.45 28.29
CA PRO A 188 -24.19 22.17 27.68
C PRO A 188 -23.82 21.15 28.75
N ARG A 189 -24.20 19.88 28.53
CA ARG A 189 -23.87 18.77 29.43
C ARG A 189 -22.91 17.82 28.75
N ARG A 190 -22.17 17.05 29.55
CA ARG A 190 -21.28 16.00 29.07
C ARG A 190 -22.02 15.07 28.11
N ALA A 191 -21.55 14.97 26.88
CA ALA A 191 -22.07 14.00 25.95
C ALA A 191 -21.58 12.59 26.30
N ILE A 192 -22.32 11.58 25.86
CA ILE A 192 -21.89 10.20 25.96
C ILE A 192 -20.66 10.03 25.08
N VAL A 193 -19.53 9.62 25.67
CA VAL A 193 -18.32 9.28 24.93
C VAL A 193 -18.61 8.01 24.12
N PRO A 194 -18.67 8.07 22.78
CA PRO A 194 -18.98 6.90 21.97
C PRO A 194 -17.83 5.88 22.07
N PRO A 195 -18.13 4.57 21.99
CA PRO A 195 -17.05 3.58 21.90
C PRO A 195 -16.21 3.88 20.67
N ALA A 196 -14.88 3.76 20.80
CA ALA A 196 -13.99 3.95 19.68
C ALA A 196 -14.46 3.07 18.51
N PRO A 197 -14.64 3.62 17.28
CA PRO A 197 -14.95 2.79 16.13
C PRO A 197 -13.87 1.71 16.02
N PRO A 198 -14.19 0.48 15.59
CA PRO A 198 -13.17 -0.53 15.34
C PRO A 198 -12.20 0.03 14.32
N THR A 199 -11.03 0.44 14.76
CA THR A 199 -10.03 1.08 13.92
C THR A 199 -9.47 0.01 12.99
N ALA A 200 -10.04 -0.12 11.80
CA ALA A 200 -9.25 -0.54 10.66
C ALA A 200 -8.25 0.59 10.44
N SER A 201 -7.10 0.51 11.14
CA SER A 201 -6.08 1.56 11.09
C SER A 201 -5.89 1.96 9.62
N ALA A 202 -5.91 3.25 9.31
CA ALA A 202 -5.81 3.71 7.92
C ALA A 202 -4.52 3.18 7.25
N LEU A 203 -3.50 2.89 8.06
CA LEU A 203 -2.30 2.14 7.70
C LEU A 203 -2.59 0.70 7.23
N GLN A 204 -3.45 -0.04 7.94
CA GLN A 204 -3.94 -1.37 7.53
C GLN A 204 -4.84 -1.27 6.28
N THR A 205 -5.70 -0.27 6.18
CA THR A 205 -6.51 -0.05 4.96
C THR A 205 -5.62 0.23 3.74
N ARG A 206 -4.59 1.06 3.90
CA ARG A 206 -3.60 1.35 2.84
C ARG A 206 -2.78 0.13 2.46
N GLN A 207 -2.35 -0.67 3.44
CA GLN A 207 -1.65 -1.93 3.20
C GLN A 207 -2.55 -2.93 2.46
N ILE A 208 -3.83 -3.02 2.82
CA ILE A 208 -4.80 -3.88 2.12
C ILE A 208 -4.97 -3.40 0.67
N VAL A 209 -5.15 -2.10 0.44
CA VAL A 209 -5.28 -1.55 -0.92
C VAL A 209 -4.03 -1.81 -1.75
N LEU A 210 -2.83 -1.58 -1.19
CA LEU A 210 -1.56 -1.86 -1.86
C LEU A 210 -1.38 -3.36 -2.16
N ALA A 211 -1.77 -4.24 -1.23
CA ALA A 211 -1.71 -5.68 -1.43
C ALA A 211 -2.65 -6.13 -2.56
N ILE A 212 -3.88 -5.59 -2.61
CA ILE A 212 -4.85 -5.88 -3.67
C ILE A 212 -4.31 -5.42 -5.03
N VAL A 213 -3.81 -4.18 -5.12
CA VAL A 213 -3.22 -3.66 -6.37
C VAL A 213 -2.00 -4.48 -6.79
N GLY A 214 -1.13 -4.82 -5.85
CA GLY A 214 0.04 -5.67 -6.09
C GLY A 214 -0.34 -7.06 -6.62
N LEU A 215 -1.39 -7.66 -6.07
CA LEU A 215 -1.91 -8.96 -6.52
C LEU A 215 -2.48 -8.87 -7.94
N ILE A 216 -3.24 -7.83 -8.27
CA ILE A 216 -3.76 -7.62 -9.64
C ILE A 216 -2.61 -7.48 -10.64
N VAL A 217 -1.59 -6.69 -10.32
CA VAL A 217 -0.40 -6.50 -11.18
C VAL A 217 0.36 -7.82 -11.36
N ALA A 218 0.55 -8.59 -10.29
CA ALA A 218 1.20 -9.89 -10.34
C ALA A 218 0.45 -10.88 -11.26
N VAL A 219 -0.88 -10.94 -11.14
CA VAL A 219 -1.73 -11.80 -11.99
C VAL A 219 -1.61 -11.39 -13.46
N ILE A 220 -1.66 -10.09 -13.78
CA ILE A 220 -1.49 -9.59 -15.15
C ILE A 220 -0.10 -9.95 -15.69
N ALA A 221 0.96 -9.79 -14.89
CA ALA A 221 2.33 -10.11 -15.28
C ALA A 221 2.50 -11.62 -15.58
N VAL A 222 1.96 -12.49 -14.71
CA VAL A 222 1.98 -13.95 -14.91
C VAL A 222 1.23 -14.32 -16.20
N PHE A 223 0.07 -13.72 -16.44
CA PHE A 223 -0.69 -13.97 -17.67
C PHE A 223 0.07 -13.52 -18.92
N ALA A 224 0.72 -12.36 -18.89
CA ALA A 224 1.55 -11.88 -20.00
C ALA A 224 2.76 -12.79 -20.26
N LEU A 225 3.40 -13.30 -19.21
CA LEU A 225 4.47 -14.30 -19.29
C LEU A 225 3.99 -15.60 -19.92
N LEU A 226 2.83 -16.11 -19.49
CA LEU A 226 2.22 -17.31 -20.08
C LEU A 226 1.93 -17.12 -21.58
N GLN A 227 1.38 -15.95 -21.99
CA GLN A 227 1.15 -15.66 -23.40
C GLN A 227 2.45 -15.62 -24.22
N LEU A 228 3.53 -15.09 -23.65
CA LEU A 228 4.85 -15.09 -24.28
C LEU A 228 5.36 -16.52 -24.48
N VAL A 229 5.27 -17.36 -23.46
CA VAL A 229 5.65 -18.78 -23.53
C VAL A 229 4.85 -19.51 -24.60
N VAL A 230 3.53 -19.34 -24.63
CA VAL A 230 2.65 -19.96 -25.65
C VAL A 230 3.04 -19.54 -27.06
N ARG A 231 3.33 -18.25 -27.29
CA ARG A 231 3.79 -17.76 -28.61
C ARG A 231 5.14 -18.35 -29.02
N LEU A 232 6.05 -18.53 -28.05
CA LEU A 232 7.37 -19.11 -28.28
C LEU A 232 7.27 -20.60 -28.65
N VAL A 233 6.37 -21.33 -27.97
CA VAL A 233 6.08 -22.74 -28.27
C VAL A 233 5.44 -22.88 -29.65
N ARG A 234 4.43 -22.07 -29.99
CA ARG A 234 3.80 -22.10 -31.32
C ARG A 234 4.80 -21.84 -32.44
N ARG A 235 5.67 -20.83 -32.29
CA ARG A 235 6.74 -20.58 -33.27
C ARG A 235 7.67 -21.77 -33.47
N ARG A 236 8.01 -22.49 -32.39
CA ARG A 236 8.83 -23.71 -32.49
C ARG A 236 8.08 -24.85 -33.17
N GLN A 237 6.78 -24.98 -32.93
CA GLN A 237 5.95 -25.98 -33.60
C GLN A 237 5.81 -25.68 -35.09
N ASP A 238 5.57 -24.42 -35.48
CA ASP A 238 5.49 -24.01 -36.88
C ASP A 238 6.81 -24.28 -37.63
N LEU A 239 7.96 -24.00 -36.99
CA LEU A 239 9.27 -24.31 -37.55
C LEU A 239 9.51 -25.83 -37.71
N ARG A 240 9.06 -26.64 -36.74
CA ARG A 240 9.14 -28.10 -36.84
C ARG A 240 8.26 -28.63 -37.96
N ALA A 241 7.00 -28.17 -38.05
CA ALA A 241 6.09 -28.57 -39.11
C ALA A 241 6.62 -28.18 -40.51
N ALA A 242 7.23 -27.00 -40.64
CA ALA A 242 7.90 -26.58 -41.86
C ALA A 242 9.09 -27.50 -42.22
N ASN A 243 9.90 -27.90 -41.24
CA ASN A 243 11.00 -28.85 -41.48
C ASN A 243 10.50 -30.26 -41.82
N ASP A 244 9.47 -30.75 -41.16
CA ASP A 244 8.89 -32.07 -41.42
C ASP A 244 8.33 -32.12 -42.85
N SER A 245 7.60 -31.08 -43.29
CA SER A 245 7.09 -30.99 -44.67
C SER A 245 8.22 -30.93 -45.70
N ARG A 246 9.32 -30.21 -45.44
CA ARG A 246 10.52 -30.19 -46.30
C ARG A 246 11.18 -31.56 -46.40
N THR A 247 11.29 -32.27 -45.28
CA THR A 247 11.86 -33.62 -45.21
C THR A 247 11.04 -34.57 -46.08
N VAL A 248 9.71 -34.59 -45.90
CA VAL A 248 8.80 -35.45 -46.69
C VAL A 248 8.91 -35.16 -48.19
N ALA A 249 8.95 -33.88 -48.58
CA ALA A 249 9.10 -33.49 -49.99
C ALA A 249 10.45 -33.95 -50.57
N MET A 250 11.53 -33.80 -49.82
CA MET A 250 12.87 -34.21 -50.25
C MET A 250 13.00 -35.74 -50.36
N THR A 251 12.49 -36.49 -49.38
CA THR A 251 12.43 -37.96 -49.45
C THR A 251 11.63 -38.43 -50.67
N ALA A 252 10.50 -37.78 -50.97
CA ALA A 252 9.71 -38.12 -52.15
C ALA A 252 10.46 -37.89 -53.47
N ARG A 253 11.25 -36.82 -53.57
CA ARG A 253 12.12 -36.55 -54.74
C ARG A 253 13.25 -37.57 -54.87
N LEU A 254 13.97 -37.84 -53.77
CA LEU A 254 15.05 -38.82 -53.73
C LEU A 254 14.54 -40.24 -54.07
N ASN A 255 13.34 -40.61 -53.64
CA ASN A 255 12.74 -41.89 -54.00
C ASN A 255 12.42 -41.99 -55.51
N ARG A 256 11.92 -40.91 -56.13
CA ARG A 256 11.70 -40.90 -57.60
C ARG A 256 13.00 -41.00 -58.38
N LEU A 257 14.06 -40.33 -57.91
CA LEU A 257 15.40 -40.45 -58.50
C LEU A 257 15.97 -41.86 -58.33
N ALA A 258 15.70 -42.51 -57.19
CA ALA A 258 16.10 -43.89 -56.93
C ALA A 258 15.56 -44.84 -58.01
N ASP A 259 14.31 -44.67 -58.43
CA ASP A 259 13.70 -45.52 -59.46
C ASP A 259 14.46 -45.43 -60.79
N ASN A 260 14.92 -44.23 -61.18
CA ASN A 260 15.69 -44.02 -62.40
C ASN A 260 17.14 -44.55 -62.30
N VAL A 261 17.75 -44.43 -61.12
CA VAL A 261 19.14 -44.87 -60.87
C VAL A 261 19.25 -46.39 -60.68
N LEU A 262 18.28 -47.00 -60.00
CA LEU A 262 18.27 -48.43 -59.69
C LEU A 262 17.75 -49.28 -60.85
N ARG A 263 17.02 -48.68 -61.80
CA ARG A 263 16.51 -49.35 -63.00
C ARG A 263 16.84 -48.56 -64.27
N PRO A 264 18.14 -48.35 -64.58
CA PRO A 264 18.52 -47.63 -65.77
C PRO A 264 18.22 -48.46 -67.03
N ASP A 265 17.91 -47.78 -68.13
CA ASP A 265 17.83 -48.42 -69.44
C ASP A 265 19.17 -49.05 -69.83
N LYS A 266 19.13 -50.14 -70.61
CA LYS A 266 20.36 -50.83 -71.04
C LYS A 266 21.24 -49.84 -71.85
N PRO A 267 22.50 -49.61 -71.45
CA PRO A 267 23.36 -48.62 -72.09
C PRO A 267 23.60 -49.00 -73.56
N ARG A 268 23.53 -48.01 -74.47
CA ARG A 268 23.70 -48.23 -75.92
C ARG A 268 25.16 -48.10 -76.36
N GLY A 269 26.03 -47.61 -75.49
CA GLY A 269 27.47 -47.46 -75.72
C GLY A 269 28.26 -47.21 -74.44
N ALA A 270 29.58 -47.05 -74.57
CA ALA A 270 30.48 -46.80 -73.43
C ALA A 270 30.22 -45.44 -72.76
N ASP A 271 29.88 -44.42 -73.55
CA ASP A 271 29.59 -43.07 -73.05
C ASP A 271 28.29 -43.04 -72.22
N ASP A 272 27.25 -43.78 -72.66
CA ASP A 272 26.01 -43.94 -71.89
C ASP A 272 26.25 -44.64 -70.55
N ALA A 273 27.10 -45.68 -70.55
CA ALA A 273 27.44 -46.41 -69.33
C ALA A 273 28.23 -45.53 -68.34
N ALA A 274 29.13 -44.68 -68.85
CA ALA A 274 29.88 -43.72 -68.03
C ALA A 274 28.97 -42.63 -67.45
N HIS A 275 28.02 -42.14 -68.24
CA HIS A 275 27.01 -41.17 -67.79
C HIS A 275 26.11 -41.76 -66.70
N GLN A 276 25.61 -42.99 -66.88
CA GLN A 276 24.81 -43.69 -65.86
C GLN A 276 25.59 -43.89 -64.55
N ALA A 277 26.89 -44.21 -64.62
CA ALA A 277 27.74 -44.36 -63.45
C ALA A 277 27.93 -43.04 -62.68
N GLU A 278 28.07 -41.92 -63.38
CA GLU A 278 28.19 -40.58 -62.76
C GLU A 278 26.88 -40.14 -62.10
N VAL A 279 25.74 -40.39 -62.73
CA VAL A 279 24.41 -40.12 -62.14
C VAL A 279 24.22 -40.95 -60.87
N ALA A 280 24.56 -42.24 -60.88
CA ALA A 280 24.48 -43.09 -59.70
C ALA A 280 25.40 -42.62 -58.56
N ARG A 281 26.61 -42.17 -58.89
CA ARG A 281 27.56 -41.60 -57.93
C ARG A 281 27.01 -40.34 -57.28
N ARG A 282 26.47 -39.39 -58.07
CA ARG A 282 25.90 -38.15 -57.56
C ARG A 282 24.65 -38.39 -56.71
N TYR A 283 23.83 -39.37 -57.09
CA TYR A 283 22.69 -39.81 -56.27
C TYR A 283 23.12 -40.30 -54.89
N LEU A 284 24.15 -41.16 -54.81
CA LEU A 284 24.66 -41.65 -53.53
C LEU A 284 25.23 -40.54 -52.64
N LEU A 285 25.93 -39.56 -53.23
CA LEU A 285 26.44 -38.40 -52.48
C LEU A 285 25.30 -37.54 -51.92
N ALA A 286 24.29 -37.25 -52.74
CA ALA A 286 23.12 -36.48 -52.29
C ALA A 286 22.32 -37.24 -51.21
N LEU A 287 22.19 -38.56 -51.33
CA LEU A 287 21.54 -39.41 -50.33
C LEU A 287 22.32 -39.42 -49.01
N GLN A 288 23.64 -39.61 -49.07
CA GLN A 288 24.49 -39.60 -47.89
C GLN A 288 24.45 -38.24 -47.17
N GLN A 289 24.48 -37.13 -47.92
CA GLN A 289 24.39 -35.79 -47.34
C GLN A 289 23.01 -35.53 -46.72
N PHE A 290 21.92 -35.99 -47.37
CA PHE A 290 20.59 -35.93 -46.80
C PHE A 290 20.45 -36.73 -45.50
N GLU A 291 21.07 -37.92 -45.40
CA GLU A 291 21.06 -38.73 -44.18
C GLU A 291 21.87 -38.11 -43.04
N GLN A 292 22.99 -37.45 -43.35
CA GLN A 292 23.86 -36.84 -42.35
C GLN A 292 23.33 -35.51 -41.83
N ASP A 293 22.92 -34.61 -42.72
CA ASP A 293 22.61 -33.22 -42.39
C ASP A 293 21.10 -32.89 -42.46
N GLY A 294 20.29 -33.81 -42.98
CA GLY A 294 18.87 -33.58 -43.25
C GLY A 294 18.64 -32.66 -44.46
N PRO A 295 17.40 -32.20 -44.68
CA PRO A 295 17.09 -31.28 -45.78
C PRO A 295 17.71 -29.90 -45.52
N ASN A 296 18.77 -29.58 -46.25
CA ASN A 296 19.39 -28.25 -46.30
C ASN A 296 19.43 -27.72 -47.74
N ASP A 297 19.73 -26.42 -47.89
CA ASP A 297 19.71 -25.73 -49.19
C ASP A 297 20.72 -26.33 -50.20
N GLU A 298 21.82 -26.90 -49.68
CA GLU A 298 22.85 -27.55 -50.48
C GLU A 298 22.36 -28.89 -51.05
N THR A 299 21.73 -29.71 -50.21
CA THR A 299 21.09 -30.98 -50.61
C THR A 299 19.97 -30.74 -51.61
N GLU A 300 19.17 -29.69 -51.42
CA GLU A 300 18.13 -29.30 -52.39
C GLU A 300 18.72 -28.92 -53.74
N THR A 301 19.84 -28.21 -53.74
CA THR A 301 20.54 -27.82 -54.96
C THR A 301 21.11 -29.05 -55.68
N GLN A 302 21.76 -29.98 -54.96
CA GLN A 302 22.29 -31.21 -55.52
C GLN A 302 21.19 -32.13 -56.08
N VAL A 303 20.06 -32.27 -55.38
CA VAL A 303 18.91 -33.05 -55.86
C VAL A 303 18.33 -32.43 -57.14
N ARG A 304 18.26 -31.09 -57.23
CA ARG A 304 17.79 -30.40 -58.44
C ARG A 304 18.74 -30.59 -59.62
N GLU A 305 20.05 -30.45 -59.40
CA GLU A 305 21.05 -30.70 -60.44
C GLU A 305 21.01 -32.15 -60.93
N LEU A 306 20.74 -33.09 -60.03
CA LEU A 306 20.57 -34.50 -60.37
C LEU A 306 19.27 -34.75 -61.15
N GLU A 307 18.15 -34.11 -60.78
CA GLU A 307 16.90 -34.14 -61.55
C GLU A 307 17.07 -33.59 -62.97
N GLU A 308 17.98 -32.62 -63.18
CA GLU A 308 18.31 -32.09 -64.50
C GLU A 308 19.20 -33.04 -65.32
N LEU A 309 20.13 -33.75 -64.67
CA LEU A 309 21.01 -34.72 -65.34
C LEU A 309 20.29 -36.01 -65.76
N VAL A 310 19.20 -36.36 -65.09
CA VAL A 310 18.42 -37.58 -65.38
C VAL A 310 17.38 -37.36 -66.50
N LYS A 311 17.10 -36.11 -66.87
CA LYS A 311 16.18 -35.75 -67.97
C LYS A 311 16.86 -35.77 -69.33
#